data_AF-A0A349FBM3-F1
#
_entry.id   AF-A0A349FBM3-F1
#
_cell.length_a   1.000
_cell.length_b   1.000
_cell.length_c   1.000
_cell.angle_alpha   90.00
_cell.angle_beta   90.00
_cell.angle_gamma   90.00
#
_symmetry.space_group_name_H-M   'P 1'
#
loop_
_entity.id
_entity.type
_entity.pdbx_description
1 polymer ?
#
loop_
_entity_poly.entity_id
_entity_poly.type
_entity_poly.pdbx_seq_one_letter_code
_entity_poly.pdbx_strand_id
1 'polypeptide(L)'
;MVAVRSAHLNQDEQFDLDKWVASLRQDQKTALRLKQVYHQCESYLQGNENAQLLLWRGREMIEILITLSMDKPTLLAAQPFPLVSSGALQREKLEEDFNSEIIKLIDGVEEMAALGQLNVTLEG
;
A
#
# COMPACT_ATOMS: atom_id res chain seq x y z
N MET A 1 5.45 5.44 -18.48
CA MET A 1 6.71 5.31 -17.73
C MET A 1 6.61 6.26 -16.54
N VAL A 2 6.15 5.77 -15.38
CA VAL A 2 6.08 6.57 -14.14
C VAL A 2 7.48 6.52 -13.54
N ALA A 3 8.10 7.68 -13.33
CA ALA A 3 9.40 7.75 -12.68
C ALA A 3 9.27 7.16 -11.28
N VAL A 4 9.76 5.94 -11.09
CA VAL A 4 10.01 5.40 -9.75
C VAL A 4 11.04 6.35 -9.15
N ARG A 5 10.63 7.20 -8.20
CA ARG A 5 11.60 7.92 -7.37
C ARG A 5 12.53 6.85 -6.85
N SER A 6 13.80 6.90 -7.27
CA SER A 6 14.80 5.91 -6.96
C SER A 6 14.66 5.57 -5.49
N ALA A 7 14.41 4.29 -5.18
CA ALA A 7 14.21 3.76 -3.84
C ALA A 7 15.51 3.84 -3.04
N HIS A 8 16.06 5.04 -2.87
CA HIS A 8 16.97 5.34 -1.80
C HIS A 8 16.08 5.44 -0.57
N LEU A 9 15.78 4.27 0.01
CA LEU A 9 15.53 4.19 1.45
C LEU A 9 16.81 4.76 2.08
N ASN A 10 16.87 6.08 2.25
CA ASN A 10 17.93 6.73 2.99
C ASN A 10 17.82 6.18 4.40
N GLN A 11 18.65 5.19 4.71
CA GLN A 11 18.68 4.53 6.02
C GLN A 11 18.93 5.53 7.16
N ASP A 12 19.50 6.69 6.83
CA ASP A 12 19.79 7.79 7.76
C ASP A 12 18.59 8.72 8.05
N GLU A 13 17.52 8.68 7.25
CA GLU A 13 16.31 9.48 7.52
C GLU A 13 15.27 8.61 8.23
N GLN A 14 15.19 8.76 9.56
CA GLN A 14 14.20 8.05 10.36
C GLN A 14 12.78 8.45 9.92
N PHE A 15 12.03 7.49 9.40
CA PHE A 15 10.65 7.71 9.01
C PHE A 15 9.79 8.14 10.21
N ASP A 16 9.04 9.23 10.04
CA ASP A 16 8.12 9.78 11.01
C ASP A 16 6.69 9.73 10.45
N LEU A 17 5.89 8.80 10.97
CA LEU A 17 4.53 8.54 10.50
C LEU A 17 3.62 9.77 10.65
N ASP A 18 3.75 10.50 11.75
CA ASP A 18 2.91 11.66 12.03
C ASP A 18 3.20 12.79 11.04
N LYS A 19 4.47 13.08 10.78
CA LYS A 19 4.87 14.08 9.78
C LYS A 19 4.46 13.67 8.37
N TRP A 20 4.65 12.40 8.01
CA TRP A 20 4.25 11.90 6.70
C TRP A 20 2.74 12.03 6.49
N VAL A 21 1.91 11.53 7.41
CA VAL A 21 0.45 11.65 7.28
C VAL A 21 0.00 13.11 7.26
N ALA A 22 0.61 14.00 8.07
CA ALA A 22 0.31 15.42 8.02
C ALA A 22 0.63 16.05 6.65
N SER A 23 1.70 15.61 5.99
CA SER A 23 2.09 16.09 4.66
C SER A 23 1.09 15.74 3.55
N LEU A 24 0.28 14.69 3.75
CA LEU A 24 -0.74 14.23 2.80
C LEU A 24 -1.97 15.15 2.71
N ARG A 25 -2.12 16.10 3.67
CA ARG A 25 -3.21 17.09 3.73
C ARG A 25 -4.63 16.51 3.59
N GLN A 26 -4.85 15.31 4.12
CA GLN A 26 -6.16 14.67 4.16
C GLN A 26 -7.00 15.18 5.33
N ASP A 27 -8.31 14.95 5.30
CA ASP A 27 -9.18 15.24 6.43
C ASP A 27 -8.81 14.40 7.67
N GLN A 28 -9.21 14.85 8.86
CA GLN A 28 -8.84 14.22 10.13
C GLN A 28 -9.22 12.73 10.20
N LYS A 29 -10.38 12.34 9.66
CA LYS A 29 -10.87 10.96 9.71
C LYS A 29 -10.06 10.06 8.77
N THR A 30 -9.60 10.60 7.64
CA THR A 30 -8.74 9.88 6.69
C THR A 30 -7.32 9.77 7.23
N ALA A 31 -6.75 10.87 7.73
CA ALA A 31 -5.43 10.89 8.37
C ALA A 31 -5.32 9.88 9.53
N LEU A 32 -6.31 9.84 10.43
CA LEU A 32 -6.33 8.88 11.53
C LEU A 32 -6.35 7.43 11.02
N ARG A 33 -7.17 7.16 9.99
CA ARG A 33 -7.30 5.81 9.45
C ARG A 33 -6.04 5.35 8.71
N LEU A 34 -5.33 6.26 8.03
CA LEU A 34 -4.04 5.97 7.40
C LEU A 34 -2.99 5.56 8.43
N LYS A 35 -2.91 6.25 9.59
CA LYS A 35 -2.02 5.84 10.69
C LYS A 35 -2.36 4.45 11.23
N GLN A 36 -3.64 4.18 11.44
CA GLN A 36 -4.10 2.86 11.92
C GLN A 36 -3.70 1.74 10.95
N VAL A 37 -3.98 1.92 9.65
CA VAL A 37 -3.64 0.92 8.64
C VAL A 37 -2.13 0.74 8.51
N TYR A 38 -1.35 1.82 8.61
CA TYR A 38 0.11 1.73 8.63
C TYR A 38 0.61 0.85 9.79
N HIS A 39 0.15 1.10 11.03
CA HIS A 39 0.55 0.30 12.18
C HIS A 39 0.07 -1.15 12.11
N GLN A 40 -1.11 -1.40 11.53
CA GLN A 40 -1.57 -2.77 11.24
C GLN A 40 -0.61 -3.47 10.27
N CYS A 41 -0.20 -2.80 9.19
CA CYS A 41 0.76 -3.37 8.24
C CYS A 41 2.13 -3.60 8.89
N GLU A 42 2.58 -2.68 9.75
CA GLU A 42 3.82 -2.81 10.50
C GLU A 42 3.80 -4.02 11.44
N SER A 43 2.67 -4.28 12.11
CA SER A 43 2.55 -5.44 13.00
C SER A 43 2.55 -6.77 12.25
N TYR A 44 1.94 -6.84 11.06
CA TYR A 44 1.99 -8.04 10.22
C TYR A 44 3.41 -8.37 9.72
N LEU A 45 4.28 -7.37 9.65
CA LEU A 45 5.63 -7.49 9.11
C LEU A 45 6.69 -7.73 10.19
N GLN A 46 6.30 -8.02 11.43
CA GLN A 46 7.25 -8.36 12.50
C GLN A 46 8.11 -9.56 12.10
N GLY A 47 9.44 -9.36 12.08
CA GLY A 47 10.41 -10.39 11.68
C GLY A 47 10.52 -10.61 10.16
N ASN A 48 9.81 -9.83 9.33
CA ASN A 48 9.94 -9.89 7.88
C ASN A 48 11.16 -9.05 7.41
N GLU A 49 12.09 -9.67 6.69
CA GLU A 49 13.29 -9.00 6.17
C GLU A 49 12.98 -7.83 5.23
N ASN A 50 11.83 -7.87 4.54
CA ASN A 50 11.38 -6.86 3.59
C ASN A 50 10.42 -5.83 4.21
N ALA A 51 10.23 -5.82 5.53
CA ALA A 51 9.24 -4.99 6.22
C ALA A 51 9.30 -3.51 5.81
N GLN A 52 10.50 -2.92 5.87
CA GLN A 52 10.70 -1.50 5.55
C GLN A 52 10.37 -1.19 4.08
N LEU A 53 10.77 -2.07 3.16
CA LEU A 53 10.53 -1.93 1.74
C LEU A 53 9.03 -2.00 1.40
N LEU A 54 8.31 -2.95 2.00
CA LEU A 54 6.88 -3.14 1.78
C LEU A 54 6.05 -1.97 2.33
N LEU A 55 6.38 -1.49 3.54
CA LEU A 55 5.75 -0.31 4.11
C LEU A 55 6.01 0.94 3.27
N TRP A 56 7.25 1.14 2.80
CA TRP A 56 7.60 2.25 1.92
C TRP A 56 6.84 2.21 0.60
N ARG A 57 6.75 1.05 -0.06
CA ARG A 57 5.96 0.90 -1.30
C ARG A 57 4.50 1.32 -1.11
N GLY A 58 3.88 0.93 0.01
CA GLY A 58 2.50 1.33 0.32
C GLY A 58 2.34 2.84 0.45
N ARG A 59 3.33 3.51 1.08
CA ARG A 59 3.35 4.97 1.21
C ARG A 59 3.51 5.66 -0.14
N GLU A 60 4.42 5.19 -1.00
CA GLU A 60 4.59 5.74 -2.35
C GLU A 60 3.32 5.62 -3.18
N MET A 61 2.63 4.47 -3.10
CA MET A 61 1.35 4.28 -3.76
C MET A 61 0.31 5.29 -3.27
N ILE A 62 0.21 5.51 -1.96
CA ILE A 62 -0.69 6.52 -1.37
C ILE A 62 -0.38 7.92 -1.88
N GLU A 63 0.90 8.30 -1.92
CA GLU A 63 1.32 9.62 -2.42
C GLU A 63 0.89 9.83 -3.88
N ILE A 64 1.08 8.83 -4.74
CA ILE A 64 0.63 8.86 -6.13
C ILE A 64 -0.89 8.99 -6.19
N LEU A 65 -1.64 8.16 -5.46
CA LEU A 65 -3.10 8.16 -5.50
C LEU A 65 -3.71 9.48 -5.00
N ILE A 66 -3.04 10.17 -4.08
CA ILE A 66 -3.42 11.54 -3.67
C ILE A 66 -3.29 12.52 -4.83
N THR A 67 -2.23 12.44 -5.63
CA THR A 67 -2.09 13.32 -6.83
C THR A 67 -3.20 13.08 -7.85
N LEU A 68 -3.77 11.87 -7.85
CA LEU A 68 -4.89 11.47 -8.70
C LEU A 68 -6.26 11.75 -8.07
N SER A 69 -6.30 12.37 -6.89
CA SER A 69 -7.52 12.68 -6.15
C SER A 69 -8.40 11.45 -5.87
N MET A 70 -7.76 10.29 -5.63
CA MET A 70 -8.47 9.06 -5.34
C MET A 70 -9.18 9.12 -3.98
N ASP A 71 -10.26 8.35 -3.86
CA ASP A 71 -11.09 8.30 -2.68
C ASP A 71 -10.43 7.56 -1.51
N LYS A 72 -10.96 7.82 -0.30
CA LYS A 72 -10.41 7.27 0.94
C LYS A 72 -10.24 5.75 0.93
N PRO A 73 -11.24 4.93 0.57
CA PRO A 73 -11.07 3.47 0.48
C PRO A 73 -9.86 3.06 -0.37
N THR A 74 -9.65 3.71 -1.51
CA THR A 74 -8.50 3.47 -2.39
C THR A 74 -7.16 3.80 -1.70
N LEU A 75 -7.08 4.94 -1.01
CA LEU A 75 -5.88 5.29 -0.23
C LEU A 75 -5.61 4.27 0.88
N LEU A 76 -6.64 3.76 1.55
CA LEU A 76 -6.48 2.76 2.61
C LEU A 76 -6.08 1.39 2.07
N ALA A 77 -6.57 0.99 0.90
CA ALA A 77 -6.22 -0.27 0.25
C ALA A 77 -4.78 -0.29 -0.27
N ALA A 78 -4.22 0.87 -0.61
CA ALA A 78 -2.86 0.98 -1.13
C ALA A 78 -1.76 0.62 -0.13
N GLN A 79 -1.98 0.82 1.17
CA GLN A 79 -0.98 0.49 2.20
C GLN A 79 -0.76 -1.02 2.40
N PRO A 80 -1.80 -1.87 2.55
CA PRO A 80 -1.63 -3.32 2.65
C PRO A 80 -1.35 -4.02 1.31
N PHE A 81 -1.67 -3.40 0.17
CA PHE A 81 -1.51 -4.04 -1.15
C PHE A 81 -0.10 -4.63 -1.42
N PRO A 82 1.02 -3.94 -1.12
CA PRO A 82 2.36 -4.54 -1.29
C PRO A 82 2.58 -5.77 -0.41
N LEU A 83 1.95 -5.84 0.76
CA LEU A 83 2.06 -6.99 1.66
C LEU A 83 1.31 -8.19 1.09
N VAL A 84 0.11 -7.97 0.56
CA VAL A 84 -0.72 -9.03 -0.06
C VAL A 84 -0.03 -9.55 -1.33
N SER A 85 0.33 -8.65 -2.24
CA SER A 85 0.96 -9.02 -3.52
C SER A 85 2.34 -9.68 -3.39
N SER A 86 3.03 -9.49 -2.25
CA SER A 86 4.29 -10.19 -1.95
C SER A 86 4.11 -11.49 -1.17
N GLY A 87 2.87 -11.82 -0.76
CA GLY A 87 2.57 -12.96 0.12
C GLY A 87 2.97 -12.74 1.60
N ALA A 88 3.40 -11.53 1.97
CA ALA A 88 3.77 -11.19 3.34
C ALA A 88 2.56 -11.04 4.28
N LEU A 89 1.37 -10.78 3.73
CA LEU A 89 0.09 -10.81 4.44
C LEU A 89 -0.80 -11.89 3.83
N GLN A 90 -1.16 -12.89 4.63
CA GLN A 90 -2.04 -13.98 4.22
C GLN A 90 -3.48 -13.51 4.02
N ARG A 91 -4.20 -14.16 3.11
CA ARG A 91 -5.56 -13.78 2.70
C ARG A 91 -6.53 -13.84 3.87
N GLU A 92 -6.46 -14.89 4.67
CA GLU A 92 -7.32 -15.11 5.83
C GLU A 92 -7.18 -13.94 6.81
N LYS A 93 -5.94 -13.47 7.02
CA LYS A 93 -5.68 -12.35 7.93
C LYS A 93 -6.17 -11.02 7.38
N LEU A 94 -6.03 -10.82 6.06
CA LEU A 94 -6.60 -9.66 5.37
C LEU A 94 -8.13 -9.60 5.54
N GLU A 95 -8.81 -10.74 5.38
CA GLU A 95 -10.28 -10.85 5.49
C GLU A 95 -10.79 -10.64 6.92
N GLU A 96 -10.00 -11.02 7.93
CA GLU A 96 -10.31 -10.75 9.35
C GLU A 96 -10.23 -9.26 9.71
N ASP A 97 -9.17 -8.58 9.24
CA ASP A 97 -8.79 -7.26 9.76
C ASP A 97 -9.27 -6.08 8.89
N PHE A 98 -9.68 -6.34 7.64
CA PHE A 98 -10.16 -5.34 6.70
C PHE A 98 -11.59 -5.59 6.24
N ASN A 99 -12.28 -4.51 5.85
CA ASN A 99 -13.65 -4.61 5.37
C ASN A 99 -13.70 -5.10 3.91
N SER A 100 -14.88 -5.54 3.48
CA SER A 100 -15.11 -6.06 2.13
C SER A 100 -14.82 -5.05 1.01
N GLU A 101 -14.86 -3.76 1.29
CA GLU A 101 -14.58 -2.72 0.29
C GLU A 101 -13.09 -2.65 -0.03
N ILE A 102 -12.23 -2.61 1.00
CA ILE A 102 -10.77 -2.64 0.83
C ILE A 102 -10.33 -3.95 0.17
N ILE A 103 -10.92 -5.07 0.59
CA ILE A 103 -10.62 -6.39 0.02
C ILE A 103 -10.91 -6.41 -1.49
N LYS A 104 -12.09 -5.94 -1.91
CA LYS A 104 -12.47 -5.87 -3.34
C LYS A 104 -11.54 -4.97 -4.16
N LEU A 105 -11.05 -3.87 -3.58
CA LEU A 105 -10.12 -2.98 -4.25
C LEU A 105 -8.77 -3.67 -4.50
N ILE A 106 -8.26 -4.41 -3.51
CA ILE A 106 -7.03 -5.19 -3.64
C ILE A 106 -7.22 -6.29 -4.70
N ASP A 107 -8.31 -7.06 -4.61
CA ASP A 107 -8.63 -8.13 -5.54
C ASP A 107 -8.71 -7.62 -6.99
N GLY A 108 -9.37 -6.47 -7.19
CA GLY A 108 -9.47 -5.85 -8.52
C GLY A 108 -8.11 -5.45 -9.10
N VAL A 109 -7.16 -4.99 -8.28
CA VAL A 109 -5.81 -4.67 -8.74
C VAL A 109 -5.02 -5.93 -9.08
N GLU A 110 -5.15 -7.01 -8.30
CA GLU A 110 -4.52 -8.30 -8.61
C GLU A 110 -5.07 -8.92 -9.89
N GLU A 111 -6.38 -8.83 -10.12
CA GLU A 111 -7.02 -9.28 -11.36
C GLU A 111 -6.51 -8.48 -12.57
N MET A 112 -6.43 -7.15 -12.47
CA MET A 112 -5.87 -6.31 -13.54
C MET A 112 -4.41 -6.64 -13.83
N ALA A 113 -3.61 -6.95 -12.81
CA ALA A 113 -2.22 -7.37 -12.98
C ALA A 113 -2.12 -8.73 -13.69
N ALA A 114 -2.97 -9.70 -13.33
CA ALA A 114 -3.03 -11.02 -13.97
C ALA A 114 -3.42 -10.91 -15.45
N LEU A 115 -4.44 -10.12 -15.79
CA LEU A 115 -4.84 -9.88 -17.17
C LEU A 115 -3.73 -9.21 -17.99
N GLY A 116 -3.02 -8.25 -17.41
CA GLY A 116 -1.86 -7.61 -18.04
C GLY A 116 -0.74 -8.61 -18.38
N GLN A 117 -0.44 -9.54 -17.47
CA GLN A 117 0.57 -10.58 -17.69
C GLN A 117 0.17 -11.58 -18.79
N LEU A 118 -1.11 -11.97 -18.83
CA LEU A 118 -1.63 -12.87 -19.87
C LEU A 118 -1.47 -12.26 -21.27
N ASN A 119 -1.81 -10.99 -21.45
CA ASN A 119 -1.71 -10.32 -22.74
C ASN A 119 -0.26 -10.21 -23.23
N VAL A 120 0.69 -9.92 -22.33
CA VAL A 120 2.13 -9.89 -22.67
C VAL A 120 2.65 -11.26 -23.11
N THR A 121 2.10 -12.34 -22.56
CA THR A 121 2.50 -13.72 -22.91
C THR A 121 1.94 -14.18 -24.26
N LEU A 122 0.80 -13.61 -24.70
CA LEU A 122 0.16 -13.94 -25.98
C LEU A 122 0.72 -13.18 -27.18
N GLU A 123 1.34 -12.01 -26.95
CA GLU A 123 1.96 -11.18 -27.99
C GLU A 123 3.49 -11.37 -28.12
N GLY A 124 4.09 -12.31 -27.38
CA GLY A 124 5.52 -12.68 -27.44
C GLY A 124 5.76 -14.03 -28.09
#